data_AF-A0A1B0D391-F1
#
_entry.id   AF-A0A1B0D391-F1
#
_cell.length_a   1.000
_cell.length_b   1.000
_cell.length_c   1.000
_cell.angle_alpha   90.00
_cell.angle_beta   90.00
_cell.angle_gamma   90.00
#
_symmetry.space_group_name_H-M   'P 1'
#
loop_
_entity.id
_entity.type
_entity.pdbx_description
1 polymer ?
#
loop_
_entity_poly.entity_id
_entity_poly.type
_entity_poly.pdbx_seq_one_letter_code
_entity_poly.pdbx_strand_id
1 'polypeptide(L)'
;MSHEEKLTSLTEEVTRKLSEFRSLGDTYESLCVLQRKKAEEFSPQHIKELLQIAASISDSECEACAEEFLAGKIDVQSFLNTYMAAKKLSTMRKAKEERLTSQLNSLEKHSLM
;
A
#
# COMPACT_ATOMS: atom_id res chain seq x y z
N MET A 1 3.89 4.17 -61.10
CA MET A 1 3.38 4.87 -59.91
C MET A 1 3.83 6.31 -59.98
N SER A 2 2.90 7.26 -60.00
CA SER A 2 3.19 8.69 -60.00
C SER A 2 3.94 9.06 -58.72
N HIS A 3 4.81 10.07 -58.76
CA HIS A 3 5.47 10.60 -57.56
C HIS A 3 4.44 11.06 -56.50
N GLU A 4 3.26 11.47 -56.96
CA GLU A 4 2.13 11.88 -56.13
C GLU A 4 1.56 10.72 -55.31
N GLU A 5 1.40 9.53 -55.90
CA GLU A 5 0.92 8.33 -55.19
C GLU A 5 1.89 7.90 -54.08
N LYS A 6 3.19 8.01 -54.32
CA LYS A 6 4.23 7.72 -53.30
C LYS A 6 4.21 8.74 -52.17
N LEU A 7 4.01 10.02 -52.47
CA LEU A 7 3.90 11.09 -51.48
C LEU A 7 2.68 10.90 -50.58
N THR A 8 1.53 10.55 -51.17
CA THR A 8 0.30 10.25 -50.42
C THR A 8 0.48 9.04 -49.51
N SER A 9 1.01 7.93 -50.03
CA SER A 9 1.26 6.71 -49.24
C SER A 9 2.22 6.96 -48.06
N LEU A 10 3.29 7.73 -48.27
CA LEU A 10 4.23 8.08 -47.21
C LEU A 10 3.59 9.00 -46.16
N THR A 11 2.73 9.93 -46.59
CA THR A 11 2.00 10.83 -45.69
C THR A 11 1.02 10.04 -44.81
N GLU A 12 0.30 9.08 -45.38
CA GLU A 12 -0.60 8.18 -44.65
C GLU A 12 0.17 7.32 -43.64
N GLU A 13 1.32 6.77 -44.03
CA GLU A 13 2.17 5.98 -43.13
C GLU A 13 2.70 6.82 -41.95
N VAL A 14 3.21 8.02 -42.22
CA VAL A 14 3.68 8.95 -41.18
C VAL A 14 2.53 9.32 -40.24
N THR A 15 1.35 9.59 -40.79
CA THR A 15 0.16 9.93 -40.00
C THR A 15 -0.27 8.78 -39.10
N ARG A 16 -0.28 7.55 -39.63
CA ARG A 16 -0.56 6.34 -38.86
C ARG A 16 0.46 6.14 -37.73
N LYS A 17 1.76 6.22 -38.03
CA LYS A 17 2.85 6.10 -37.04
C LYS A 17 2.74 7.16 -35.94
N LEU A 18 2.40 8.40 -36.29
CA LEU A 18 2.19 9.48 -35.32
C LEU A 18 0.98 9.19 -34.43
N SER A 19 -0.12 8.67 -34.98
CA SER A 19 -1.30 8.28 -34.20
C SER A 19 -0.99 7.13 -33.23
N GLU A 20 -0.28 6.09 -33.70
CA GLU A 20 0.18 4.97 -32.86
C GLU A 20 1.09 5.46 -31.73
N PHE A 21 2.06 6.34 -32.04
CA PHE A 21 2.97 6.90 -31.06
C PHE A 21 2.25 7.70 -29.97
N ARG A 22 1.24 8.52 -30.37
CA ARG A 22 0.41 9.26 -29.41
C ARG A 22 -0.36 8.32 -28.50
N SER A 23 -1.04 7.32 -29.06
CA SER A 23 -1.79 6.33 -28.27
C SER A 23 -0.89 5.55 -27.29
N LEU A 24 0.32 5.21 -27.72
CA LEU A 24 1.31 4.58 -26.86
C LEU A 24 1.78 5.51 -25.74
N GLY A 25 1.99 6.80 -26.05
CA GLY A 25 2.31 7.84 -25.07
C GLY A 25 1.24 7.97 -23.99
N ASP A 26 -0.03 8.07 -24.40
CA ASP A 26 -1.18 8.18 -23.47
C ASP A 26 -1.28 6.94 -22.56
N THR A 27 -1.05 5.75 -23.13
CA THR A 27 -1.05 4.48 -22.38
C THR A 27 0.10 4.43 -21.38
N TYR A 28 1.29 4.82 -21.81
CA TYR A 28 2.48 4.87 -20.96
C TYR A 28 2.26 5.83 -19.78
N GLU A 29 1.76 7.03 -20.04
CA GLU A 29 1.51 8.01 -18.98
C GLU A 29 0.47 7.51 -17.97
N SER A 30 -0.59 6.87 -18.46
CA SER A 30 -1.61 6.22 -17.62
C SER A 30 -1.00 5.12 -16.72
N LEU A 31 -0.11 4.29 -17.27
CA LEU A 31 0.60 3.26 -16.51
C LEU A 31 1.55 3.86 -15.46
N CYS A 32 2.26 4.94 -15.80
CA CYS A 32 3.11 5.63 -14.83
C CYS A 32 2.31 6.23 -13.66
N VAL A 33 1.13 6.80 -13.93
CA VAL A 33 0.21 7.27 -12.86
C VAL A 33 -0.18 6.12 -11.94
N LEU A 34 -0.59 4.98 -12.52
CA LEU A 34 -0.97 3.80 -11.74
C LEU A 34 0.20 3.27 -10.91
N GLN A 35 1.39 3.20 -11.50
CA GLN A 35 2.61 2.75 -10.83
C GLN A 35 2.94 3.66 -9.63
N ARG A 36 2.89 4.99 -9.81
CA ARG A 36 3.15 5.95 -8.72
C ARG A 36 2.18 5.74 -7.57
N LYS A 37 0.88 5.64 -7.86
CA LYS A 37 -0.14 5.36 -6.85
C LYS A 37 0.13 4.07 -6.09
N LYS A 38 0.53 3.00 -6.80
CA LYS A 38 0.89 1.72 -6.19
C LYS A 38 2.16 1.81 -5.35
N ALA A 39 3.15 2.57 -5.81
CA ALA A 39 4.38 2.79 -5.05
C ALA A 39 4.11 3.54 -3.74
N GLU A 40 3.19 4.50 -3.74
CA GLU A 40 2.75 5.20 -2.52
C GLU A 40 1.98 4.27 -1.57
N GLU A 41 0.98 3.54 -2.10
CA GLU A 41 0.14 2.58 -1.37
C GLU A 41 0.96 1.46 -0.71
N PHE A 42 2.01 0.99 -1.38
CA PHE A 42 2.89 -0.06 -0.88
C PHE A 42 4.23 0.48 -0.37
N SER A 43 4.31 1.79 -0.13
CA SER A 43 5.51 2.37 0.46
C SER A 43 5.70 1.79 1.87
N PRO A 44 6.94 1.44 2.26
CA PRO A 44 7.21 0.89 3.59
C PRO A 44 6.74 1.81 4.73
N GLN A 45 6.80 3.12 4.53
CA GLN A 45 6.32 4.11 5.48
C GLN A 45 4.79 4.07 5.62
N HIS A 46 4.04 3.94 4.52
CA HIS A 46 2.59 3.76 4.60
C HIS A 46 2.20 2.44 5.28
N ILE A 47 2.92 1.35 4.97
CA ILE A 47 2.70 0.04 5.63
C ILE A 47 2.94 0.13 7.15
N LYS A 48 3.96 0.87 7.57
CA LYS A 48 4.26 1.14 8.98
C LYS A 48 3.11 1.88 9.67
N GLU A 49 2.60 2.95 9.04
CA GLU A 49 1.45 3.72 9.55
C GLU A 49 0.20 2.83 9.69
N LEU A 50 -0.12 2.02 8.68
CA LEU A 50 -1.23 1.08 8.75
C LEU A 50 -1.06 0.08 9.90
N LEU A 51 0.16 -0.39 10.15
CA LEU A 51 0.46 -1.32 11.23
C LEU A 51 0.32 -0.66 12.62
N GLN A 52 0.73 0.60 12.76
CA GLN A 52 0.54 1.40 13.98
C GLN A 52 -0.96 1.59 14.28
N ILE A 53 -1.75 1.97 13.26
CA ILE A 53 -3.21 2.10 13.39
C ILE A 53 -3.83 0.76 13.83
N ALA A 54 -3.47 -0.34 13.16
CA ALA A 54 -4.00 -1.66 13.49
C ALA A 54 -3.56 -2.16 14.88
N ALA A 55 -2.36 -1.79 15.35
CA ALA A 55 -1.92 -2.10 16.71
C ALA A 55 -2.74 -1.33 17.75
N SER A 56 -2.97 -0.03 17.51
CA SER A 56 -3.80 0.84 18.36
C SER A 56 -5.24 0.33 18.47
N ILE A 57 -5.87 -0.03 17.35
CA ILE A 57 -7.23 -0.59 17.34
C ILE A 57 -7.32 -1.84 18.22
N SER A 58 -6.35 -2.77 18.12
CA SER A 58 -6.38 -3.98 18.94
C SER A 58 -6.04 -3.75 20.40
N ASP A 59 -5.29 -2.71 20.75
CA ASP A 59 -5.16 -2.30 22.15
C ASP A 59 -6.50 -1.81 22.69
N SER A 60 -7.22 -0.95 21.95
CA SER A 60 -8.55 -0.48 22.34
C SER A 60 -9.57 -1.62 22.46
N GLU A 61 -9.52 -2.63 21.58
CA GLU A 61 -10.35 -3.85 21.70
C GLU A 61 -10.02 -4.65 22.97
N CYS A 62 -8.74 -4.74 23.35
CA CYS A 62 -8.34 -5.39 24.61
C CYS A 62 -8.88 -4.62 25.83
N GLU A 63 -8.82 -3.30 25.81
CA GLU A 63 -9.33 -2.43 26.88
C GLU A 63 -10.84 -2.57 27.02
N ALA A 64 -11.58 -2.47 25.92
CA ALA A 64 -13.04 -2.65 25.92
C ALA A 64 -13.45 -4.03 26.47
N CYS A 65 -12.76 -5.09 26.06
CA CYS A 65 -13.01 -6.45 26.58
C CYS A 65 -12.76 -6.55 28.10
N ALA A 66 -11.71 -5.90 28.60
CA ALA A 66 -11.42 -5.86 30.04
C ALA A 66 -12.49 -5.06 30.82
N GLU A 67 -12.94 -3.93 30.29
CA GLU A 67 -14.02 -3.13 30.90
C GLU A 67 -15.33 -3.91 30.97
N GLU A 68 -15.71 -4.63 29.91
CA GLU A 68 -16.91 -5.47 29.91
C GLU A 68 -16.84 -6.59 30.95
N PHE A 69 -15.67 -7.21 31.10
CA PHE A 69 -15.46 -8.24 32.12
C PHE A 69 -15.57 -7.67 33.54
N LEU A 70 -14.92 -6.53 33.81
CA LEU A 70 -14.98 -5.86 35.12
C LEU A 70 -16.39 -5.36 35.46
N ALA A 71 -17.19 -5.01 34.44
CA ALA A 71 -18.59 -4.66 34.60
C ALA A 71 -19.52 -5.88 34.78
N GLY A 72 -18.98 -7.10 34.75
CA GLY A 72 -19.75 -8.34 34.86
C GLY A 72 -20.64 -8.65 33.66
N LYS A 73 -20.38 -8.03 32.50
CA LYS A 73 -21.16 -8.20 31.26
C LYS A 73 -20.81 -9.48 30.50
N ILE A 74 -19.58 -9.97 30.68
CA ILE A 74 -19.09 -11.20 30.08
C ILE A 74 -18.51 -12.12 31.16
N ASP A 75 -18.65 -13.43 30.95
CA ASP A 75 -18.08 -14.43 31.85
C ASP A 75 -16.57 -14.61 31.65
N VAL A 76 -15.93 -15.30 32.60
CA VAL A 76 -14.47 -15.53 32.61
C VAL A 76 -14.00 -16.24 31.34
N GLN A 77 -14.74 -17.23 30.85
CA GLN A 77 -14.32 -18.01 29.68
C GLN A 77 -14.37 -17.17 28.41
N SER A 78 -15.45 -16.39 28.25
CA SER A 78 -15.59 -15.43 27.14
C SER A 78 -14.50 -14.36 27.17
N PHE A 79 -14.21 -13.79 28.34
CA PHE A 79 -13.12 -12.83 28.53
C PHE A 79 -11.77 -13.42 28.13
N LEU A 80 -11.40 -14.59 28.66
CA LEU A 80 -10.10 -15.19 28.39
C LEU A 80 -9.90 -15.46 26.88
N ASN A 81 -10.92 -15.99 26.21
CA ASN A 81 -10.83 -16.29 24.78
C ASN A 81 -10.61 -15.01 23.94
N THR A 82 -11.41 -13.98 24.18
CA THR A 82 -11.37 -12.72 23.42
C THR A 82 -10.10 -11.93 23.74
N TYR A 83 -9.79 -11.76 25.02
CA TYR A 83 -8.64 -10.98 25.47
C TYR A 83 -7.32 -11.60 25.02
N MET A 84 -7.16 -12.93 25.14
CA MET A 84 -5.93 -13.59 24.70
C MET A 84 -5.71 -13.47 23.19
N ALA A 85 -6.77 -13.59 22.39
CA ALA A 85 -6.70 -13.44 20.93
C ALA A 85 -6.32 -12.01 20.54
N ALA A 86 -7.00 -11.01 21.10
CA ALA A 86 -6.74 -9.60 20.84
C ALA A 86 -5.32 -9.20 21.32
N LYS A 87 -4.92 -9.65 22.51
CA LYS A 87 -3.59 -9.34 23.08
C LYS A 87 -2.47 -9.93 22.24
N LYS A 88 -2.61 -11.20 21.81
CA LYS A 88 -1.66 -11.85 20.91
C LYS A 88 -1.48 -11.06 19.61
N LEU A 89 -2.58 -10.58 19.04
CA LEU A 89 -2.57 -9.81 17.79
C LEU A 89 -1.92 -8.43 17.98
N SER A 90 -2.28 -7.70 19.04
CA SER A 90 -1.65 -6.42 19.40
C SER A 90 -0.14 -6.57 19.57
N THR A 91 0.32 -7.53 20.38
CA THR A 91 1.75 -7.78 20.61
C THR A 91 2.48 -8.14 19.31
N MET A 92 1.87 -8.97 18.46
CA MET A 92 2.45 -9.31 17.16
C MET A 92 2.59 -8.08 16.26
N ARG A 93 1.58 -7.20 16.23
CA ARG A 93 1.60 -5.99 15.40
C ARG A 93 2.67 -5.01 15.90
N LYS A 94 2.78 -4.80 17.21
CA LYS A 94 3.84 -3.97 17.82
C LYS A 94 5.24 -4.48 17.49
N ALA A 95 5.49 -5.78 17.66
CA ALA A 95 6.81 -6.36 17.34
C ALA A 95 7.17 -6.22 15.85
N LYS A 96 6.18 -6.34 14.96
CA LYS A 96 6.37 -6.13 13.52
C LYS A 96 6.62 -4.66 13.18
N GLU A 97 5.93 -3.75 13.86
CA GLU A 97 6.07 -2.30 13.69
C GLU A 97 7.45 -1.84 14.12
N GLU A 98 7.90 -2.23 15.32
CA GLU A 98 9.23 -1.93 15.83
C GLU A 98 10.33 -2.43 14.88
N ARG A 99 10.17 -3.67 14.37
CA ARG A 99 11.10 -4.25 13.40
C ARG A 99 11.14 -3.46 12.10
N LEU A 100 9.98 -3.08 11.56
CA LEU A 100 9.89 -2.32 10.31
C LEU A 100 10.49 -0.92 10.50
N THR A 101 10.19 -0.25 11.61
CA THR A 101 10.78 1.04 11.99
C THR A 101 12.31 0.96 12.05
N SER A 102 12.86 -0.09 12.69
CA SER A 102 14.31 -0.30 12.75
C SER A 102 14.94 -0.50 11.36
N GLN A 103 14.29 -1.28 10.49
CA GLN A 103 14.75 -1.50 9.12
C GLN A 103 14.73 -0.21 8.28
N LEU A 104 13.69 0.61 8.42
CA LEU A 104 13.57 1.87 7.69
C LEU A 104 14.61 2.89 8.12
N ASN A 105 14.79 3.07 9.43
CA ASN A 105 15.83 3.97 9.96
C ASN A 105 17.23 3.53 9.50
N SER A 106 17.46 2.22 9.41
CA SER A 106 18.72 1.68 8.89
C SER A 106 18.90 2.00 7.41
N LEU A 107 17.84 1.84 6.60
CA LEU A 107 17.88 2.16 5.16
C LEU A 107 18.17 3.65 4.92
N GLU A 108 17.47 4.54 5.63
CA GLU A 108 17.69 5.98 5.55
C GLU A 108 19.13 6.37 5.90
N LYS A 109 19.67 5.77 6.97
CA LYS A 109 21.05 6.00 7.39
C LYS A 109 22.07 5.59 6.32
N HIS A 110 21.85 4.46 5.63
CA HIS A 110 22.77 4.02 4.55
C HIS A 110 22.57 4.79 3.25
N SER A 111 21.36 5.32 2.99
CA SER A 111 21.10 6.14 1.81
C SER A 111 21.69 7.56 1.89
N LEU A 112 22.10 8.00 3.09
CA LEU A 112 22.69 9.32 3.36
C LEU A 112 24.23 9.29 3.53
N MET A 113 24.84 8.10 3.45
CA MET A 113 26.31 7.91 3.44
C MET A 113 26.81 7.71 2.01
#